data_AF-A0A965GUG7-F1
#
_entry.id   AF-A0A965GUG7-F1
#
_cell.length_a   1.000
_cell.length_b   1.000
_cell.length_c   1.000
_cell.angle_alpha   90.00
_cell.angle_beta   90.00
_cell.angle_gamma   90.00
#
_symmetry.space_group_name_H-M   'P 1'
#
loop_
_entity.id
_entity.type
_entity.pdbx_description
1 polymer ?
#
loop_
_entity_poly.entity_id
_entity_poly.type
_entity_poly.pdbx_seq_one_letter_code
_entity_poly.pdbx_strand_id
1 'polypeptide(L)'
;ELELQANTELREFFEKHGREKFEVTSLSDLNHRLADRIIFSIGFGRTPQGKILSHFGLLNEPEAKRWLANMLVSARYKMTIVSCFSAYDLPEMRSEGATEYLPILLKPSYNESVESDTFDSDPMLADLARRLKRFGVRVVEGFGKRIPLIASYGNQFLVVEPDWSNGDLNYSERIRIRPALLRSLGWSYQRVYSFEVFSDPQAVAERIAIRFGIEVTPTMLNTTPIARVFEDTDAAWGDRSDSNDQRLREDKPPHWG
;
A
#
# COMPACT_ATOMS: atom_id res chain seq x y z
N GLU A 1 7.96 29.50 23.38
CA GLU A 1 6.96 30.35 24.08
C GLU A 1 7.48 31.73 24.48
N LEU A 2 8.71 31.85 25.01
CA LEU A 2 9.29 33.13 25.43
C LEU A 2 9.33 34.22 24.34
N GLU A 3 9.67 33.89 23.10
CA GLU A 3 9.68 34.89 22.00
C GLU A 3 8.27 35.28 21.52
N LEU A 4 7.28 34.40 21.68
CA LEU A 4 5.89 34.67 21.28
C LEU A 4 5.24 35.73 22.19
N GLN A 5 5.64 35.75 23.47
CA GLN A 5 5.19 36.76 24.43
C GLN A 5 5.80 38.13 24.15
N ALA A 6 7.00 38.17 23.57
CA ALA A 6 7.72 39.42 23.29
C ALA A 6 7.24 40.13 22.01
N ASN A 7 6.57 39.42 21.09
CA ASN A 7 6.24 39.97 19.78
C ASN A 7 4.73 39.88 19.48
N THR A 8 4.03 41.01 19.65
CA THR A 8 2.57 41.12 19.50
C THR A 8 2.07 40.78 18.10
N GLU A 9 2.84 41.07 17.05
CA GLU A 9 2.47 40.79 15.66
C GLU A 9 2.39 39.28 15.38
N LEU A 10 3.31 38.50 15.96
CA LEU A 10 3.29 37.02 15.84
C LEU A 10 2.08 36.44 16.55
N ARG A 11 1.71 36.99 17.70
CA ARG A 11 0.54 36.54 18.45
C ARG A 11 -0.76 36.74 17.68
N GLU A 12 -0.92 37.91 17.05
CA GLU A 12 -2.10 38.19 16.20
C GLU A 12 -2.17 37.24 15.00
N PHE A 13 -1.02 36.91 14.39
CA PHE A 13 -0.95 35.93 13.30
C PHE A 13 -1.45 34.54 13.74
N PHE A 14 -1.01 34.04 14.90
CA PHE A 14 -1.42 32.72 15.39
C PHE A 14 -2.85 32.69 15.95
N GLU A 15 -3.37 33.81 16.46
CA GLU A 15 -4.75 33.94 16.95
C GLU A 15 -5.78 34.10 15.80
N LYS A 16 -5.35 34.54 14.60
CA LYS A 16 -6.22 34.70 13.41
C LYS A 16 -6.66 33.39 12.76
N HIS A 17 -6.15 32.23 13.19
CA HIS A 17 -6.57 30.95 12.63
C HIS A 17 -7.98 30.56 13.10
N GLY A 18 -8.77 29.97 12.19
CA GLY A 18 -10.21 29.70 12.38
C GLY A 18 -10.54 28.66 13.46
N ARG A 19 -11.22 27.57 13.08
CA ARG A 19 -11.64 26.54 14.05
C ARG A 19 -10.48 25.73 14.64
N GLU A 20 -9.35 25.68 13.93
CA GLU A 20 -8.15 24.96 14.35
C GLU A 20 -7.02 25.97 14.59
N LYS A 21 -6.44 25.93 15.79
CA LYS A 21 -5.41 26.86 16.22
C LYS A 21 -4.02 26.34 15.88
N PHE A 22 -3.06 27.25 15.75
CA PHE A 22 -1.66 26.89 15.78
C PHE A 22 -1.24 26.50 17.20
N GLU A 23 -0.62 25.34 17.36
CA GLU A 23 -0.21 24.79 18.64
C GLU A 23 1.24 24.33 18.56
N VAL A 24 2.02 24.61 19.61
CA VAL A 24 3.37 24.09 19.78
C VAL A 24 3.33 23.16 20.98
N THR A 25 3.58 21.87 20.74
CA THR A 25 3.52 20.83 21.77
C THR A 25 4.76 19.96 21.69
N SER A 26 5.08 19.32 22.82
CA SER A 26 6.10 18.27 22.85
C SER A 26 5.59 17.00 22.15
N LEU A 27 6.51 16.09 21.83
CA LEU A 27 6.16 14.82 21.21
C LEU A 27 5.30 13.94 22.15
N SER A 28 5.55 13.98 23.46
CA SER A 28 4.81 13.19 24.46
C SER A 28 3.40 13.70 24.73
N ASP A 29 3.18 15.01 24.59
CA ASP A 29 1.90 15.65 24.89
C ASP A 29 0.94 15.66 23.69
N LEU A 30 1.45 15.38 22.49
CA LEU A 30 0.64 15.29 21.28
C LEU A 30 -0.28 14.05 21.36
N ASN A 31 -1.51 14.23 21.83
CA ASN A 31 -2.53 13.19 21.93
C ASN A 31 -3.85 13.62 21.28
N HIS A 32 -4.43 12.75 20.44
CA HIS A 32 -5.73 12.97 19.77
C HIS A 32 -5.86 14.30 19.00
N ARG A 33 -4.75 14.82 18.49
CA ARG A 33 -4.73 16.03 17.65
C ARG A 33 -4.65 15.65 16.19
N LEU A 34 -5.33 16.43 15.35
CA LEU A 34 -5.25 16.35 13.91
C LEU A 34 -4.93 17.76 13.40
N ALA A 35 -3.97 17.85 12.49
CA ALA A 35 -3.58 19.11 11.88
C ALA A 35 -3.41 18.89 10.37
N ASP A 36 -3.71 19.92 9.58
CA ASP A 36 -3.47 19.85 8.13
C ASP A 36 -1.98 19.73 7.81
N ARG A 37 -1.16 20.47 8.56
CA ARG A 37 0.29 20.47 8.42
C ARG A 37 0.95 20.38 9.78
N ILE A 38 1.94 19.49 9.90
CA ILE A 38 2.78 19.36 11.08
C ILE A 38 4.20 19.78 10.73
N ILE A 39 4.82 20.58 11.60
CA ILE A 39 6.25 20.88 11.56
C ILE A 39 6.88 20.13 12.72
N PHE A 40 7.66 19.11 12.40
CA PHE A 40 8.38 18.32 13.39
C PHE A 40 9.85 18.76 13.40
N SER A 41 10.25 19.48 14.45
CA SER A 41 11.65 19.82 14.68
C SER A 41 12.29 18.74 15.53
N ILE A 42 13.44 18.20 15.09
CA ILE A 42 14.22 17.26 15.90
C ILE A 42 14.73 17.95 17.17
N GLY A 43 15.05 19.24 17.09
CA GLY A 43 15.46 20.04 18.25
C GLY A 43 16.88 19.76 18.75
N PHE A 44 17.68 18.96 18.03
CA PHE A 44 19.06 18.65 18.39
C PHE A 44 20.06 19.23 17.39
N GLY A 45 21.19 19.70 17.93
CA GLY A 45 22.28 20.34 17.21
C GLY A 45 23.52 19.44 17.08
N ARG A 46 24.47 19.86 16.24
CA ARG A 46 25.85 19.38 16.36
C ARG A 46 26.50 20.02 17.58
N THR A 47 27.35 19.27 18.29
CA THR A 47 28.18 19.81 19.36
C THR A 47 29.21 20.81 18.79
N PRO A 48 29.90 21.61 19.62
CA PRO A 48 30.97 22.49 19.16
C PRO A 48 32.09 21.75 18.40
N GLN A 49 32.29 20.46 18.65
CA GLN A 49 33.23 19.59 17.94
C GLN A 49 32.65 19.00 16.63
N GLY A 50 31.45 19.42 16.22
CA GLY A 50 30.79 18.97 14.99
C GLY A 50 30.14 17.58 15.08
N LYS A 51 30.08 16.97 16.26
CA LYS A 51 29.50 15.62 16.46
C LYS A 51 28.01 15.68 16.76
N ILE A 52 27.28 14.63 16.41
CA ILE A 52 25.87 14.46 16.79
C ILE A 52 25.80 13.68 18.10
N LEU A 53 24.89 14.07 18.99
CA LEU A 53 24.63 13.35 20.23
C LEU A 53 23.97 11.99 19.94
N SER A 54 24.26 10.99 20.75
CA SER A 54 23.63 9.66 20.66
C SER A 54 22.27 9.57 21.35
N HIS A 55 21.86 10.62 22.06
CA HIS A 55 20.64 10.67 22.86
C HIS A 55 19.80 11.89 22.46
N PHE A 56 18.58 11.63 22.00
CA PHE A 56 17.61 12.58 21.43
C PHE A 56 16.41 12.83 22.35
N GLY A 57 16.58 12.68 23.66
CA GLY A 57 15.56 13.03 24.66
C GLY A 57 14.30 12.18 24.52
N LEU A 58 13.14 12.81 24.26
CA LEU A 58 11.85 12.13 24.10
C LEU A 58 11.85 11.02 23.04
N LEU A 59 12.78 11.04 22.09
CA LEU A 59 12.91 9.97 21.09
C LEU A 59 13.57 8.70 21.62
N ASN A 60 14.31 8.76 22.72
CA ASN A 60 14.93 7.59 23.37
C ASN A 60 14.00 6.91 24.37
N GLU A 61 12.92 7.57 24.79
CA GLU A 61 11.95 7.03 25.74
C GLU A 61 11.26 5.76 25.21
N PRO A 62 10.86 4.82 26.08
CA PRO A 62 10.24 3.56 25.65
C PRO A 62 8.92 3.78 24.90
N GLU A 63 8.12 4.78 25.28
CA GLU A 63 6.87 5.16 24.61
C GLU A 63 7.08 5.97 23.33
N ALA A 64 8.31 6.37 23.00
CA ALA A 64 8.61 7.24 21.88
C ALA A 64 8.07 6.71 20.55
N LYS A 65 8.09 5.39 20.34
CA LYS A 65 7.54 4.77 19.11
C LYS A 65 6.06 5.08 18.94
N ARG A 66 5.31 5.06 20.04
CA ARG A 66 3.87 5.36 20.04
C ARG A 66 3.62 6.84 19.80
N TRP A 67 4.38 7.72 20.46
CA TRP A 67 4.25 9.17 20.25
C TRP A 67 4.63 9.57 18.82
N LEU A 68 5.71 9.01 18.29
CA LEU A 68 6.11 9.23 16.90
C LEU A 68 5.05 8.73 15.92
N ALA A 69 4.52 7.52 16.12
CA ALA A 69 3.44 7.00 15.31
C ALA A 69 2.19 7.89 15.36
N ASN A 70 1.82 8.37 16.56
CA ASN A 70 0.70 9.30 16.71
C ASN A 70 0.93 10.61 15.96
N MET A 71 2.15 11.17 16.04
CA MET A 71 2.53 12.38 15.30
C MET A 71 2.46 12.18 13.79
N LEU A 72 2.95 11.04 13.28
CA LEU A 72 2.89 10.70 11.85
C LEU A 72 1.45 10.63 11.33
N VAL A 73 0.52 10.05 12.10
CA VAL A 73 -0.90 9.97 11.69
C VAL A 73 -1.71 11.23 11.99
N SER A 74 -1.14 12.18 12.75
CA SER A 74 -1.82 13.43 13.08
C SER A 74 -1.84 14.42 11.91
N ALA A 75 -0.94 14.29 10.92
CA ALA A 75 -0.88 15.15 9.74
C ALA A 75 -1.87 14.68 8.66
N ARG A 76 -2.82 15.54 8.27
CA ARG A 76 -3.78 15.24 7.18
C ARG A 76 -3.18 15.39 5.78
N TYR A 77 -2.34 16.40 5.56
CA TYR A 77 -1.83 16.70 4.21
C TYR A 77 -0.31 16.66 4.08
N LYS A 78 0.42 17.29 5.01
CA LYS A 78 1.88 17.40 4.90
C LYS A 78 2.55 17.43 6.26
N MET A 79 3.65 16.70 6.38
CA MET A 79 4.59 16.84 7.48
C MET A 79 5.90 17.43 6.95
N THR A 80 6.46 18.40 7.67
CA THR A 80 7.76 19.01 7.37
C THR A 80 8.69 18.71 8.53
N ILE A 81 9.80 18.04 8.25
CA ILE A 81 10.80 17.70 9.26
C ILE A 81 11.94 18.71 9.18
N VAL A 82 12.29 19.30 10.31
CA VAL A 82 13.35 20.32 10.43
C VAL A 82 14.49 19.73 11.26
N SER A 83 15.67 19.69 10.66
CA SER A 83 16.89 19.16 11.27
C SER A 83 18.11 19.97 10.81
N CYS A 84 19.15 20.04 11.63
CA CYS A 84 20.43 20.65 11.28
C CYS A 84 21.50 19.62 10.82
N PHE A 85 21.09 18.37 10.62
CA PHE A 85 21.93 17.27 10.14
C PHE A 85 21.13 16.35 9.22
N SER A 86 21.82 15.63 8.34
CA SER A 86 21.21 14.68 7.41
C SER A 86 21.16 13.27 8.01
N ALA A 87 20.40 12.38 7.35
CA ALA A 87 20.40 10.95 7.68
C ALA A 87 21.80 10.30 7.60
N TYR A 88 22.71 10.85 6.78
CA TYR A 88 24.06 10.31 6.58
C TYR A 88 25.06 10.74 7.66
N ASP A 89 24.72 11.76 8.44
CA ASP A 89 25.56 12.24 9.54
C ASP A 89 25.31 11.46 10.85
N LEU A 90 24.24 10.67 10.89
CA LEU A 90 23.81 9.94 12.08
C LEU A 90 24.86 8.89 12.49
N PRO A 91 25.24 8.83 13.78
CA PRO A 91 26.12 7.77 14.26
C PRO A 91 25.38 6.43 14.23
N GLU A 92 26.12 5.32 14.33
CA GLU A 92 25.52 4.02 14.69
C GLU A 92 24.85 4.16 16.05
N MET A 93 23.53 4.28 16.03
CA MET A 93 22.70 4.40 17.22
C MET A 93 22.26 3.02 17.68
N ARG A 94 22.19 2.84 19.01
CA ARG A 94 21.44 1.73 19.58
C ARG A 94 19.96 1.96 19.30
N SER A 95 19.24 0.92 18.91
CA SER A 95 17.79 0.97 18.72
C SER A 95 17.08 1.10 20.08
N GLU A 96 17.08 2.31 20.63
CA GLU A 96 16.40 2.69 21.86
C GLU A 96 15.25 3.65 21.53
N GLY A 97 14.04 3.34 22.00
CA GLY A 97 12.85 4.14 21.69
C GLY A 97 12.59 4.25 20.18
N ALA A 98 12.35 5.46 19.70
CA ALA A 98 12.04 5.78 18.30
C ALA A 98 13.26 6.27 17.49
N THR A 99 14.47 6.28 18.06
CA THR A 99 15.69 6.73 17.37
C THR A 99 16.01 5.94 16.10
N GLU A 100 15.60 4.67 16.05
CA GLU A 100 15.74 3.80 14.87
C GLU A 100 15.04 4.33 13.61
N TYR A 101 14.04 5.20 13.76
CA TYR A 101 13.29 5.78 12.64
C TYR A 101 13.91 7.08 12.11
N LEU A 102 14.85 7.70 12.84
CA LEU A 102 15.49 8.96 12.40
C LEU A 102 16.17 8.86 11.02
N PRO A 103 16.91 7.79 10.68
CA PRO A 103 17.49 7.65 9.35
C PRO A 103 16.44 7.68 8.24
N ILE A 104 15.26 7.08 8.47
CA ILE A 104 14.17 7.04 7.50
C ILE A 104 13.50 8.41 7.40
N LEU A 105 13.25 9.06 8.54
CA LEU A 105 12.61 10.38 8.59
C LEU A 105 13.45 11.49 7.96
N LEU A 106 14.77 11.41 8.08
CA LEU A 106 15.69 12.44 7.57
C LEU A 106 16.18 12.16 6.14
N LYS A 107 15.88 10.98 5.58
CA LYS A 107 16.21 10.69 4.18
C LYS A 107 15.37 11.58 3.25
N PRO A 108 15.98 12.36 2.34
CA PRO A 108 15.23 13.21 1.42
C PRO A 108 14.33 12.39 0.49
N SER A 109 13.05 12.74 0.43
CA SER A 109 12.04 12.03 -0.40
C SER A 109 12.31 12.11 -1.91
N TYR A 110 13.15 13.05 -2.36
CA TYR A 110 13.44 13.27 -3.78
C TYR A 110 14.63 12.46 -4.31
N ASN A 111 15.41 11.83 -3.42
CA ASN A 111 16.65 11.12 -3.76
C ASN A 111 16.51 9.60 -3.74
N GLU A 112 15.31 9.06 -3.58
CA GLU A 112 15.07 7.67 -3.89
C GLU A 112 14.90 7.53 -5.41
N SER A 113 15.95 7.06 -6.09
CA SER A 113 15.68 5.90 -6.94
C SER A 113 14.98 4.93 -6.01
N VAL A 114 13.68 4.69 -6.21
CA VAL A 114 12.97 3.66 -5.45
C VAL A 114 13.87 2.44 -5.58
N GLU A 115 14.58 2.10 -4.52
CA GLU A 115 15.23 0.81 -4.41
C GLU A 115 14.03 -0.13 -4.37
N SER A 116 13.54 -0.49 -5.56
CA SER A 116 12.96 -1.79 -5.72
C SER A 116 14.11 -2.66 -5.30
N ASP A 117 14.10 -3.11 -4.05
CA ASP A 117 14.67 -4.41 -3.73
C ASP A 117 14.19 -5.26 -4.90
N THR A 118 15.11 -5.61 -5.79
CA THR A 118 14.84 -6.59 -6.84
C THR A 118 14.31 -7.75 -6.06
N PHE A 119 12.99 -7.82 -6.02
CA PHE A 119 12.26 -8.62 -5.07
C PHE A 119 12.84 -10.01 -5.26
N ASP A 120 12.99 -10.76 -4.18
CA ASP A 120 13.06 -12.21 -4.32
C ASP A 120 11.73 -12.58 -4.99
N SER A 121 11.76 -12.58 -6.32
CA SER A 121 10.64 -12.09 -7.12
C SER A 121 9.64 -13.19 -7.15
N ASP A 122 8.61 -13.04 -6.31
CA ASP A 122 7.39 -13.81 -6.42
C ASP A 122 7.01 -13.91 -7.90
N PRO A 123 7.21 -15.08 -8.53
CA PRO A 123 7.10 -15.20 -9.98
C PRO A 123 5.69 -14.89 -10.45
N MET A 124 4.68 -15.11 -9.60
CA MET A 124 3.29 -14.84 -9.89
C MET A 124 3.01 -13.33 -9.92
N LEU A 125 3.54 -12.58 -8.94
CA LEU A 125 3.46 -11.12 -8.97
C LEU A 125 4.26 -10.52 -10.12
N ALA A 126 5.45 -11.05 -10.42
CA ALA A 126 6.28 -10.58 -11.53
C ALA A 126 5.59 -10.80 -12.89
N ASP A 127 4.89 -11.92 -13.07
CA ASP A 127 4.08 -12.15 -14.26
C ASP A 127 2.90 -11.19 -14.35
N LEU A 128 2.17 -10.99 -13.25
CA LEU A 128 1.07 -10.02 -13.20
C LEU A 128 1.57 -8.60 -13.51
N ALA A 129 2.71 -8.20 -12.94
CA ALA A 129 3.36 -6.92 -13.20
C ALA A 129 3.69 -6.75 -14.68
N ARG A 130 4.25 -7.78 -15.33
CA ARG A 130 4.58 -7.77 -16.77
C ARG A 130 3.33 -7.59 -17.63
N ARG A 131 2.22 -8.25 -17.28
CA ARG A 131 0.93 -8.12 -18.00
C ARG A 131 0.33 -6.74 -17.83
N LEU A 132 0.32 -6.18 -16.62
CA LEU A 132 -0.12 -4.81 -16.37
C LEU A 132 0.71 -3.79 -17.17
N LYS A 133 2.04 -3.96 -17.23
CA LYS A 133 2.93 -3.12 -18.05
C LYS A 133 2.54 -3.15 -19.53
N ARG A 134 2.03 -4.28 -20.08
CA ARG A 134 1.54 -4.37 -21.46
C ARG A 134 0.30 -3.52 -21.73
N PHE A 135 -0.53 -3.28 -20.71
CA PHE A 135 -1.66 -2.35 -20.78
C PHE A 135 -1.24 -0.88 -20.62
N GLY A 136 0.07 -0.58 -20.56
CA GLY A 136 0.58 0.77 -20.32
C GLY A 136 0.49 1.24 -18.87
N VAL A 137 0.17 0.33 -17.93
CA VAL A 137 0.15 0.63 -16.50
C VAL A 137 1.58 0.72 -15.98
N ARG A 138 1.90 1.79 -15.25
CA ARG A 138 3.19 1.88 -14.53
C ARG A 138 3.11 1.05 -13.26
N VAL A 139 4.03 0.12 -13.11
CA VAL A 139 4.05 -0.83 -12.00
C VAL A 139 5.36 -0.71 -11.23
N VAL A 140 5.25 -0.62 -9.91
CA VAL A 140 6.37 -0.69 -8.97
C VAL A 140 6.18 -1.94 -8.14
N GLU A 141 7.16 -2.83 -8.21
CA GLU A 141 7.21 -4.08 -7.45
C GLU A 141 8.00 -3.82 -6.16
N GLY A 142 7.53 -4.37 -5.04
CA GLY A 142 8.26 -4.33 -3.78
C GLY A 142 8.54 -2.95 -3.22
N PHE A 143 7.50 -2.12 -3.08
CA PHE A 143 7.68 -0.80 -2.49
C PHE A 143 7.86 -0.93 -0.96
N GLY A 144 9.12 -0.84 -0.54
CA GLY A 144 9.54 -1.16 0.82
C GLY A 144 9.23 -2.62 1.19
N LYS A 145 9.25 -2.94 2.48
CA LYS A 145 9.11 -4.33 2.95
C LYS A 145 7.69 -4.90 2.91
N ARG A 146 6.67 -4.03 2.76
CA ARG A 146 5.27 -4.41 3.05
C ARG A 146 4.29 -4.14 1.92
N ILE A 147 4.66 -3.44 0.85
CA ILE A 147 3.75 -3.18 -0.28
C ILE A 147 4.24 -3.98 -1.49
N PRO A 148 3.60 -5.13 -1.79
CA PRO A 148 4.14 -6.06 -2.78
C PRO A 148 4.07 -5.53 -4.21
N LEU A 149 2.97 -4.85 -4.56
CA LEU A 149 2.76 -4.34 -5.92
C LEU A 149 1.94 -3.04 -5.90
N ILE A 150 2.46 -2.02 -6.58
CA ILE A 150 1.78 -0.76 -6.84
C ILE A 150 1.57 -0.64 -8.35
N ALA A 151 0.34 -0.32 -8.75
CA ALA A 151 -0.04 -0.04 -10.11
C ALA A 151 -0.55 1.40 -10.22
N SER A 152 -0.16 2.12 -11.27
CA SER A 152 -0.62 3.48 -11.52
C SER A 152 -0.88 3.74 -13.00
N TYR A 153 -1.95 4.46 -13.28
CA TYR A 153 -2.34 4.87 -14.62
C TYR A 153 -2.96 6.27 -14.56
N GLY A 154 -2.42 7.21 -15.34
CA GLY A 154 -2.81 8.62 -15.22
C GLY A 154 -2.64 9.16 -13.79
N ASN A 155 -3.75 9.61 -13.19
CA ASN A 155 -3.82 10.12 -11.82
C ASN A 155 -4.42 9.11 -10.82
N GLN A 156 -4.53 7.84 -11.22
CA GLN A 156 -5.05 6.77 -10.37
C GLN A 156 -3.91 5.89 -9.85
N PHE A 157 -4.00 5.51 -8.59
CA PHE A 157 -3.01 4.68 -7.89
C PHE A 157 -3.71 3.53 -7.17
N LEU A 158 -3.19 2.32 -7.34
CA LEU A 158 -3.73 1.08 -6.80
C LEU A 158 -2.63 0.29 -6.12
N VAL A 159 -2.86 -0.09 -4.87
CA VAL A 159 -2.11 -1.14 -4.20
C VAL A 159 -2.75 -2.48 -4.52
N VAL A 160 -1.97 -3.40 -5.08
CA VAL A 160 -2.35 -4.78 -5.36
C VAL A 160 -1.71 -5.65 -4.28
N GLU A 161 -2.54 -6.20 -3.41
CA GLU A 161 -2.11 -6.98 -2.25
C GLU A 161 -2.45 -8.47 -2.48
N PRO A 162 -1.46 -9.34 -2.74
CA PRO A 162 -1.72 -10.76 -2.86
C PRO A 162 -1.99 -11.40 -1.49
N ASP A 163 -2.89 -12.38 -1.46
CA ASP A 163 -3.29 -13.03 -0.23
C ASP A 163 -2.19 -13.88 0.42
N TRP A 164 -1.15 -14.28 -0.32
CA TRP A 164 0.00 -14.99 0.23
C TRP A 164 1.13 -14.08 0.77
N SER A 165 1.03 -12.75 0.57
CA SER A 165 1.98 -11.79 1.16
C SER A 165 1.65 -11.42 2.61
N ASN A 166 2.63 -10.80 3.29
CA ASN A 166 2.48 -10.23 4.63
C ASN A 166 1.88 -11.24 5.63
N GLY A 167 2.45 -12.45 5.65
CA GLY A 167 2.00 -13.56 6.50
C GLY A 167 2.18 -13.32 8.00
N ASP A 168 2.98 -12.33 8.38
CA ASP A 168 3.18 -11.86 9.76
C ASP A 168 1.97 -11.06 10.32
N LEU A 169 1.08 -10.57 9.45
CA LEU A 169 -0.05 -9.74 9.86
C LEU A 169 -1.24 -10.58 10.34
N ASN A 170 -1.93 -10.08 11.37
CA ASN A 170 -3.15 -10.71 11.87
C ASN A 170 -4.32 -10.57 10.89
N TYR A 171 -5.33 -11.43 10.99
CA TYR A 171 -6.51 -11.44 10.10
C TYR A 171 -7.22 -10.08 10.03
N SER A 172 -7.45 -9.46 11.20
CA SER A 172 -8.07 -8.13 11.30
C SER A 172 -7.25 -7.04 10.62
N GLU A 173 -5.92 -7.13 10.70
CA GLU A 173 -5.02 -6.18 10.04
C GLU A 173 -5.10 -6.32 8.53
N ARG A 174 -5.01 -7.56 8.03
CA ARG A 174 -4.99 -7.89 6.59
C ARG A 174 -6.30 -7.53 5.88
N ILE A 175 -7.43 -7.65 6.56
CA ILE A 175 -8.76 -7.53 5.92
C ILE A 175 -9.45 -6.21 6.23
N ARG A 176 -9.24 -5.63 7.42
CA ARG A 176 -9.94 -4.42 7.86
C ARG A 176 -9.03 -3.21 7.99
N ILE A 177 -8.00 -3.30 8.83
CA ILE A 177 -7.24 -2.10 9.24
C ILE A 177 -6.37 -1.59 8.10
N ARG A 178 -5.57 -2.46 7.48
CA ARG A 178 -4.64 -2.07 6.41
C ARG A 178 -5.36 -1.56 5.16
N PRO A 179 -6.42 -2.23 4.65
CA PRO A 179 -7.19 -1.67 3.54
C PRO A 179 -7.85 -0.34 3.87
N ALA A 180 -8.35 -0.14 5.10
CA ALA A 180 -8.94 1.12 5.52
C ALA A 180 -7.89 2.24 5.59
N LEU A 181 -6.70 1.96 6.13
CA LEU A 181 -5.59 2.92 6.22
C LEU A 181 -5.09 3.35 4.84
N LEU A 182 -4.88 2.41 3.92
CA LEU A 182 -4.44 2.73 2.55
C LEU A 182 -5.48 3.61 1.84
N ARG A 183 -6.77 3.30 1.99
CA ARG A 183 -7.86 4.13 1.44
C ARG A 183 -7.93 5.51 2.08
N SER A 184 -7.74 5.63 3.39
CA SER A 184 -7.73 6.95 4.05
C SER A 184 -6.54 7.81 3.60
N LEU A 185 -5.45 7.19 3.16
CA LEU A 185 -4.30 7.85 2.56
C LEU A 185 -4.49 8.15 1.05
N GLY A 186 -5.67 7.88 0.49
CA GLY A 186 -6.01 8.16 -0.91
C GLY A 186 -5.65 7.04 -1.90
N TRP A 187 -5.14 5.90 -1.44
CA TRP A 187 -4.81 4.78 -2.30
C TRP A 187 -6.04 3.92 -2.59
N SER A 188 -6.20 3.50 -3.85
CA SER A 188 -7.10 2.38 -4.13
C SER A 188 -6.46 1.07 -3.63
N TYR A 189 -7.31 0.14 -3.21
CA TYR A 189 -6.88 -1.17 -2.75
C TYR A 189 -7.57 -2.28 -3.55
N GLN A 190 -6.79 -3.26 -4.01
CA GLN A 190 -7.25 -4.51 -4.62
C GLN A 190 -6.51 -5.67 -3.97
N ARG A 191 -7.27 -6.63 -3.43
CA ARG A 191 -6.69 -7.92 -3.06
C ARG A 191 -6.70 -8.84 -4.26
N VAL A 192 -5.64 -9.61 -4.45
CA VAL A 192 -5.58 -10.71 -5.43
C VAL A 192 -5.33 -12.02 -4.72
N TYR A 193 -5.89 -13.10 -5.26
CA TYR A 193 -5.77 -14.43 -4.66
C TYR A 193 -4.79 -15.31 -5.44
N SER A 194 -4.04 -16.14 -4.74
CA SER A 194 -3.06 -17.06 -5.33
C SER A 194 -3.70 -17.91 -6.42
N PHE A 195 -4.88 -18.47 -6.14
CA PHE A 195 -5.59 -19.32 -7.09
C PHE A 195 -5.93 -18.61 -8.42
N GLU A 196 -6.38 -17.35 -8.38
CA GLU A 196 -6.71 -16.63 -9.63
C GLU A 196 -5.48 -16.20 -10.41
N VAL A 197 -4.43 -15.73 -9.72
CA VAL A 197 -3.18 -15.31 -10.37
C VAL A 197 -2.46 -16.52 -10.96
N PHE A 198 -2.61 -17.69 -10.34
CA PHE A 198 -2.04 -18.94 -10.85
C PHE A 198 -2.85 -19.49 -12.05
N SER A 199 -4.17 -19.51 -11.94
CA SER A 199 -5.04 -20.14 -12.96
C SER A 199 -5.19 -19.29 -14.22
N ASP A 200 -5.41 -17.99 -14.05
CA ASP A 200 -5.55 -17.04 -15.17
C ASP A 200 -5.02 -15.65 -14.79
N PRO A 201 -3.68 -15.46 -14.79
CA PRO A 201 -3.07 -14.16 -14.52
C PRO A 201 -3.48 -13.09 -15.54
N GLN A 202 -3.91 -13.49 -16.74
CA GLN A 202 -4.35 -12.57 -17.78
C GLN A 202 -5.68 -11.92 -17.40
N ALA A 203 -6.67 -12.72 -16.99
CA ALA A 203 -7.95 -12.21 -16.52
C ALA A 203 -7.80 -11.27 -15.30
N VAL A 204 -6.86 -11.57 -14.39
CA VAL A 204 -6.55 -10.68 -13.25
C VAL A 204 -5.99 -9.34 -13.74
N ALA A 205 -5.04 -9.36 -14.68
CA ALA A 205 -4.46 -8.14 -15.25
C ALA A 205 -5.51 -7.29 -15.98
N GLU A 206 -6.40 -7.93 -16.75
CA GLU A 206 -7.49 -7.27 -17.47
C GLU A 206 -8.48 -6.61 -16.52
N ARG A 207 -8.89 -7.32 -15.45
CA ARG A 207 -9.78 -6.76 -14.44
C ARG A 207 -9.18 -5.52 -13.77
N ILE A 208 -7.87 -5.53 -13.51
CA ILE A 208 -7.16 -4.36 -12.98
C ILE A 208 -7.08 -3.24 -14.03
N ALA A 209 -6.80 -3.55 -15.30
CA ALA A 209 -6.75 -2.57 -16.38
C ALA A 209 -8.12 -1.89 -16.60
N ILE A 210 -9.21 -2.67 -16.63
CA ILE A 210 -10.59 -2.17 -16.70
C ILE A 210 -10.89 -1.27 -15.52
N ARG A 211 -10.41 -1.61 -14.31
CA ARG A 211 -10.55 -0.75 -13.12
C ARG A 211 -9.84 0.60 -13.28
N PHE A 212 -8.77 0.67 -14.05
CA PHE A 212 -8.12 1.92 -14.45
C PHE A 212 -8.84 2.66 -15.60
N GLY A 213 -9.93 2.10 -16.14
CA GLY A 213 -10.65 2.64 -17.29
C GLY A 213 -9.94 2.38 -18.63
N ILE A 214 -9.03 1.41 -18.69
CA ILE A 214 -8.35 1.03 -19.92
C ILE A 214 -9.29 0.15 -20.75
N GLU A 215 -9.49 0.51 -22.02
CA GLU A 215 -10.26 -0.30 -22.96
C GLU A 215 -9.48 -1.56 -23.35
N VAL A 216 -9.85 -2.69 -22.74
CA VAL A 216 -9.29 -4.00 -23.09
C VAL A 216 -10.05 -4.52 -24.32
N THR A 217 -9.45 -4.37 -25.51
CA THR A 217 -9.97 -5.03 -26.71
C THR A 217 -9.44 -6.47 -26.73
N PRO A 218 -10.29 -7.51 -26.92
CA PRO A 218 -9.84 -8.91 -26.95
C PRO A 218 -8.81 -9.19 -28.05
N THR A 219 -8.68 -8.31 -29.05
CA THR A 219 -7.69 -8.40 -30.15
C THR A 219 -6.27 -7.99 -29.75
N MET A 220 -6.05 -7.32 -28.62
CA MET A 220 -4.69 -6.91 -28.19
C MET A 220 -3.83 -8.08 -27.71
N LEU A 221 -4.40 -9.28 -27.61
CA LEU A 221 -3.78 -10.42 -26.97
C LEU A 221 -4.07 -11.65 -27.84
N ASN A 222 -3.04 -12.42 -28.16
CA ASN A 222 -3.16 -13.74 -28.78
C ASN A 222 -3.81 -14.74 -27.80
N THR A 223 -5.01 -14.45 -27.33
CA THR A 223 -5.89 -15.34 -26.59
C THR A 223 -7.03 -15.69 -27.52
N THR A 224 -6.71 -16.42 -28.61
CA THR A 224 -7.70 -17.37 -29.08
C THR A 224 -8.07 -18.23 -27.88
N PRO A 225 -9.35 -18.33 -27.48
CA PRO A 225 -9.74 -19.22 -26.41
C PRO A 225 -9.16 -20.59 -26.76
N ILE A 226 -8.40 -21.18 -25.83
CA ILE A 226 -7.93 -22.54 -25.99
C ILE A 226 -9.20 -23.36 -26.19
N ALA A 227 -9.40 -23.88 -27.41
CA ALA A 227 -10.53 -24.75 -27.68
C ALA A 227 -10.48 -25.86 -26.63
N ARG A 228 -11.59 -26.10 -25.92
CA ARG A 228 -11.67 -27.24 -24.98
C ARG A 228 -11.14 -28.46 -25.72
N VAL A 229 -10.12 -29.09 -25.14
CA VAL A 229 -9.57 -30.34 -25.66
C VAL A 229 -10.72 -31.33 -25.71
N PHE A 230 -10.84 -32.09 -26.80
CA PHE A 230 -11.96 -32.98 -27.03
C PHE A 230 -12.22 -33.93 -25.84
N GLU A 231 -11.16 -34.38 -25.17
CA GLU A 231 -11.21 -35.25 -23.99
C GLU A 231 -11.96 -34.65 -22.78
N ASP A 232 -12.05 -33.31 -22.68
CA ASP A 232 -12.78 -32.57 -21.64
C ASP A 232 -14.22 -32.21 -22.06
N THR A 233 -14.74 -32.81 -23.13
CA THR A 233 -16.13 -32.64 -23.55
C THR A 233 -16.98 -33.84 -23.14
N ASP A 234 -18.25 -33.61 -22.78
CA ASP A 234 -19.20 -34.67 -22.43
C ASP A 234 -19.32 -35.74 -23.54
N ALA A 235 -19.10 -35.32 -24.80
CA ALA A 235 -19.06 -36.20 -25.96
C ALA A 235 -17.90 -37.22 -25.93
N ALA A 236 -16.75 -36.89 -25.33
CA ALA A 236 -15.63 -37.83 -25.16
C ALA A 236 -15.90 -38.88 -24.08
N TRP A 237 -16.81 -38.59 -23.16
CA TRP A 237 -17.29 -39.51 -22.12
C TRP A 237 -18.50 -40.34 -22.56
N GLY A 238 -18.80 -40.32 -23.87
CA GLY A 238 -19.85 -41.13 -24.48
C GLY A 238 -21.26 -40.57 -24.33
N ASP A 239 -21.41 -39.35 -23.80
CA ASP A 239 -22.72 -38.71 -23.70
C ASP A 239 -23.16 -38.23 -25.08
N ARG A 240 -24.14 -38.93 -25.65
CA ARG A 240 -24.77 -38.55 -26.91
C ARG A 240 -26.04 -37.82 -26.54
N SER A 241 -26.23 -36.63 -27.10
CA SER A 241 -27.45 -35.82 -26.94
C SER A 241 -28.73 -36.46 -27.52
N ASP A 242 -28.67 -37.73 -27.91
CA ASP A 242 -29.79 -38.48 -28.45
C ASP A 242 -30.70 -38.87 -27.28
N SER A 243 -31.78 -38.11 -27.11
CA SER A 243 -32.84 -38.44 -26.16
C SER A 243 -33.42 -39.83 -26.48
N ASN A 244 -33.26 -40.76 -25.52
CA ASN A 244 -33.80 -42.12 -25.60
C ASN A 244 -35.30 -42.17 -25.25
N ASP A 245 -35.96 -41.01 -25.08
CA ASP A 245 -37.35 -40.89 -24.65
C ASP A 245 -38.32 -41.52 -25.62
N GLN A 246 -38.01 -41.48 -26.92
CA GLN A 246 -38.89 -42.01 -27.96
C GLN A 246 -38.92 -43.54 -27.94
N ARG A 247 -37.76 -44.17 -27.73
CA ARG A 247 -37.65 -45.63 -27.57
C ARG A 247 -38.35 -46.12 -26.30
N LEU A 248 -38.21 -45.41 -25.19
CA LEU A 248 -38.87 -45.74 -23.91
C LEU A 248 -40.40 -45.60 -23.98
N ARG A 249 -40.93 -44.69 -24.81
CA ARG A 249 -42.38 -44.55 -25.05
C ARG A 249 -42.94 -45.68 -25.90
N GLU A 250 -42.15 -46.21 -26.82
CA GLU A 250 -42.51 -47.32 -27.71
C GLU A 250 -42.47 -48.68 -27.00
N ASP A 251 -41.57 -48.87 -26.02
CA ASP A 251 -41.43 -50.10 -25.21
C ASP A 251 -42.47 -50.24 -24.08
N LYS A 252 -43.60 -49.51 -24.12
CA LYS A 252 -44.65 -49.63 -23.09
C LYS A 252 -45.35 -51.00 -23.16
N PRO A 253 -45.33 -51.81 -22.08
CA PRO A 253 -46.04 -53.08 -22.05
C PRO A 253 -47.57 -52.89 -22.16
N PRO A 254 -48.30 -53.85 -22.77
CA PRO A 254 -49.70 -53.69 -23.16
C PRO A 254 -50.71 -53.51 -22.01
N HIS A 255 -50.28 -53.62 -20.74
CA HIS A 255 -51.13 -53.44 -19.56
C HIS A 255 -50.98 -52.07 -18.89
N TRP A 256 -50.22 -51.13 -19.48
CA TRP A 256 -50.03 -49.78 -18.96
C TRP A 256 -50.82 -48.74 -19.77
N GLY A 257 -52.15 -48.82 -19.64
CA GLY A 257 -53.12 -47.80 -20.07
C GLY A 257 -53.84 -47.21 -18.86
#